data_AF-A0A9D6W8Q9-F1
#
_entry.id   AF-A0A9D6W8Q9-F1
#
_cell.length_a   1.000
_cell.length_b   1.000
_cell.length_c   1.000
_cell.angle_alpha   90.00
_cell.angle_beta   90.00
_cell.angle_gamma   90.00
#
_symmetry.space_group_name_H-M   'P 1'
#
loop_
_entity.id
_entity.type
_entity.pdbx_description
1 polymer ?
#
loop_
_entity_poly.entity_id
_entity_poly.type
_entity_poly.pdbx_seq_one_letter_code
_entity_poly.pdbx_strand_id
1 'polypeptide(L)'
;MGRVRMIAILLFLPAVFGCASSGALEAQIQHLRNEINRDISRSEERTRKDQNDLEARVRKDLGEVDTKNRREIGELGKSVRTEVQELKETQKKYSLETDRTLLDHQKQIYQGKAVLDDSVRRVYLLEKLVITPGVATPQQVREGIILFVEGNKATISHGNVNGIKAGDRMEVVKNNEKIAVIEIETVERESSRGTIQKETKKISIGDKVEPEKKP
;
A
#
# COMPACT_ATOMS: atom_id res chain seq x y z
N MET A 1 -5.61 -65.48 -7.03
CA MET A 1 -5.13 -66.72 -7.68
C MET A 1 -4.13 -67.40 -6.75
N GLY A 2 -4.51 -68.51 -6.13
CA GLY A 2 -3.68 -69.30 -5.22
C GLY A 2 -4.47 -70.51 -4.76
N ARG A 3 -4.09 -71.70 -5.23
CA ARG A 3 -4.90 -72.93 -5.30
C ARG A 3 -5.30 -73.47 -3.93
N VAL A 4 -6.61 -73.49 -3.64
CA VAL A 4 -7.21 -74.35 -2.61
C VAL A 4 -7.26 -75.77 -3.18
N ARG A 5 -6.34 -76.64 -2.77
CA ARG A 5 -6.42 -78.06 -3.10
C ARG A 5 -7.42 -78.72 -2.15
N MET A 6 -8.63 -78.95 -2.68
CA MET A 6 -9.52 -80.03 -2.25
C MET A 6 -8.69 -81.32 -2.05
N ILE A 7 -8.69 -81.85 -0.83
CA ILE A 7 -8.42 -83.27 -0.61
C ILE A 7 -9.76 -83.87 -0.21
N ALA A 8 -10.44 -84.41 -1.22
CA ALA A 8 -11.54 -85.33 -1.05
C ALA A 8 -10.97 -86.63 -0.46
N ILE A 9 -11.23 -86.90 0.82
CA ILE A 9 -11.06 -88.24 1.37
C ILE A 9 -12.39 -88.97 1.13
N LEU A 10 -12.36 -89.78 0.08
CA LEU A 10 -13.39 -90.72 -0.32
C LEU A 10 -13.83 -91.59 0.87
N LEU A 11 -15.14 -91.58 1.13
CA LEU A 11 -15.90 -92.66 1.73
C LEU A 11 -16.00 -93.83 0.72
N PHE A 12 -15.09 -94.80 0.78
CA PHE A 12 -15.10 -96.11 0.08
C PHE A 12 -14.04 -96.96 0.81
N LEU A 13 -14.23 -98.14 1.42
CA LEU A 13 -15.26 -99.17 1.45
C LEU A 13 -14.93 -100.07 2.68
N PRO A 14 -15.89 -100.81 3.28
CA PRO A 14 -15.68 -101.64 4.47
C PRO A 14 -15.11 -103.03 4.11
N ALA A 15 -14.64 -103.76 5.14
CA ALA A 15 -14.21 -105.16 5.14
C ALA A 15 -12.71 -105.47 4.89
N VAL A 16 -11.87 -105.17 5.89
CA VAL A 16 -10.80 -106.08 6.34
C VAL A 16 -10.73 -106.02 7.88
N PHE A 17 -11.72 -106.61 8.55
CA PHE A 17 -11.58 -107.02 9.95
C PHE A 17 -10.82 -108.35 9.96
N GLY A 18 -9.51 -108.28 9.72
CA GLY A 18 -8.57 -109.38 9.94
C GLY A 18 -7.55 -108.90 10.97
N CYS A 19 -7.63 -109.44 12.18
CA CYS A 19 -6.74 -109.27 13.34
C CYS A 19 -5.40 -108.55 13.08
N ALA A 20 -5.40 -107.22 12.98
CA ALA A 20 -4.26 -106.40 13.35
C ALA A 20 -4.46 -106.02 14.82
N SER A 21 -3.56 -106.46 15.70
CA SER A 21 -3.66 -106.27 17.14
C SER A 21 -3.87 -104.78 17.49
N SER A 22 -4.75 -104.49 18.47
CA SER A 22 -5.04 -103.13 18.96
C SER A 22 -3.78 -102.28 19.16
N GLY A 23 -2.69 -102.90 19.60
CA GLY A 23 -1.40 -102.23 19.81
C GLY A 23 -0.74 -101.65 18.56
N ALA A 24 -0.94 -102.23 17.37
CA ALA A 24 -0.35 -101.70 16.13
C ALA A 24 -1.04 -100.41 15.66
N LEU A 25 -2.37 -100.34 15.82
CA LEU A 25 -3.14 -99.14 15.50
C LEU A 25 -2.86 -98.02 16.50
N GLU A 26 -2.77 -98.34 17.80
CA GLU A 26 -2.40 -97.38 18.84
C GLU A 26 -1.01 -96.79 18.62
N ALA A 27 -0.03 -97.61 18.21
CA ALA A 27 1.31 -97.15 17.87
C ALA A 27 1.32 -96.17 16.69
N GLN A 28 0.52 -96.42 15.64
CA GLN A 28 0.38 -95.49 14.51
C GLN A 28 -0.26 -94.17 14.92
N ILE A 29 -1.30 -94.20 15.76
CA ILE A 29 -1.94 -92.99 16.28
C ILE A 29 -0.95 -92.16 17.11
N GLN A 30 -0.13 -92.79 17.95
CA GLN A 30 0.89 -92.09 18.74
C GLN A 30 1.98 -91.50 17.86
N HIS A 31 2.42 -92.21 16.82
CA HIS A 31 3.38 -91.68 15.85
C HIS A 31 2.84 -90.41 15.18
N LEU A 32 1.59 -90.44 14.68
CA LEU A 32 0.94 -89.30 14.04
C LEU A 32 0.78 -88.11 15.00
N ARG A 33 0.38 -88.34 16.26
CA ARG A 33 0.32 -87.27 17.28
C ARG A 33 1.68 -86.63 17.51
N ASN A 34 2.74 -87.43 17.60
CA ASN A 34 4.09 -86.93 17.80
C ASN A 34 4.63 -86.14 16.60
N GLU A 35 4.22 -86.49 15.39
CA GLU A 35 4.57 -85.77 14.16
C GLU A 35 3.82 -84.45 14.07
N ILE A 36 2.51 -84.46 14.31
CA ILE A 36 1.67 -83.25 14.37
C ILE A 36 2.19 -82.28 15.44
N ASN A 37 2.49 -82.76 16.64
CA ASN A 37 3.03 -81.91 17.70
C ASN A 37 4.38 -81.29 17.32
N ARG A 38 5.26 -82.05 16.66
CA ARG A 38 6.54 -81.53 16.16
C ARG A 38 6.35 -80.44 15.11
N ASP A 39 5.40 -80.62 14.20
CA ASP A 39 5.13 -79.63 13.16
C ASP A 39 4.45 -78.37 13.71
N ILE A 40 3.56 -78.51 14.71
CA ILE A 40 3.00 -77.38 15.45
C ILE A 40 4.13 -76.59 16.12
N SER A 41 5.02 -77.24 16.88
CA SER A 41 6.13 -76.57 17.55
C SER A 41 7.05 -75.84 16.57
N ARG A 42 7.37 -76.46 15.42
CA ARG A 42 8.16 -75.81 14.36
C ARG A 42 7.45 -74.62 13.75
N SER A 43 6.13 -74.71 13.54
CA SER A 43 5.33 -73.62 13.01
C SER A 43 5.33 -72.43 13.98
N GLU A 44 5.08 -72.68 15.26
CA GLU A 44 5.09 -71.67 16.31
C GLU A 44 6.46 -70.98 16.42
N GLU A 45 7.55 -71.74 16.34
CA GLU A 45 8.90 -71.19 16.40
C GLU A 45 9.23 -70.30 15.20
N ARG A 46 8.80 -70.69 13.99
CA ARG A 46 8.92 -69.84 12.80
C ARG A 46 8.12 -68.55 12.94
N THR A 47 6.86 -68.64 13.37
CA THR A 47 6.00 -67.47 13.56
C THR A 47 6.59 -66.51 14.60
N ARG A 48 7.10 -67.04 15.72
CA ARG A 48 7.75 -66.23 16.75
C ARG A 48 9.01 -65.53 16.23
N LYS A 49 9.82 -66.24 15.43
CA LYS A 49 11.02 -65.67 14.82
C LYS A 49 10.65 -64.55 13.83
N ASP A 50 9.70 -64.80 12.95
CA ASP A 50 9.25 -63.82 11.96
C ASP A 50 8.67 -62.57 12.63
N GLN A 51 7.92 -62.74 13.73
CA GLN A 51 7.42 -61.64 14.53
C GLN A 51 8.56 -60.81 15.14
N ASN A 52 9.55 -61.47 15.76
CA ASN A 52 10.70 -60.77 16.35
C ASN A 52 11.53 -60.04 15.28
N ASP A 53 11.72 -60.64 14.11
CA ASP A 53 12.45 -60.04 12.99
C ASP A 53 11.69 -58.81 12.44
N LEU A 54 10.37 -58.88 12.37
CA LEU A 54 9.52 -57.76 11.99
C LEU A 54 9.59 -56.63 13.01
N GLU A 55 9.47 -56.93 14.30
CA GLU A 55 9.59 -55.94 15.38
C GLU A 55 10.95 -55.23 15.37
N ALA A 56 12.03 -55.99 15.12
CA ALA A 56 13.38 -55.44 15.00
C ALA A 56 13.52 -54.49 13.80
N ARG A 57 12.95 -54.84 12.64
CA ARG A 57 12.93 -53.98 11.45
C ARG A 57 12.14 -52.70 11.70
N VAL A 58 10.93 -52.82 12.24
CA VAL A 58 10.08 -51.67 12.55
C VAL A 58 10.78 -50.72 13.53
N ARG A 59 11.41 -51.25 14.58
CA ARG A 59 12.16 -50.44 15.55
C ARG A 59 13.32 -49.70 14.90
N LYS A 60 14.04 -50.37 14.00
CA LYS A 60 15.17 -49.77 13.28
C LYS A 60 14.69 -48.64 12.37
N ASP A 61 13.68 -48.90 11.55
CA ASP A 61 13.16 -47.93 10.58
C ASP A 61 12.59 -46.69 11.29
N LEU A 62 11.87 -46.89 12.42
CA LEU A 62 11.40 -45.77 13.25
C LEU A 62 12.55 -44.92 13.80
N GLY A 63 13.65 -45.55 14.22
CA GLY A 63 14.84 -44.82 14.67
C GLY A 63 15.53 -44.03 13.55
N GLU A 64 15.60 -44.60 12.34
CA GLU A 64 16.15 -43.91 11.18
C GLU A 64 15.28 -42.71 10.77
N VAL A 65 13.96 -42.86 10.79
CA VAL A 65 13.02 -41.76 10.51
C VAL A 65 13.13 -40.66 11.56
N ASP A 66 13.16 -41.00 12.86
CA ASP A 66 13.29 -40.01 13.93
C ASP A 66 14.59 -39.21 13.83
N THR A 67 15.72 -39.90 13.61
CA THR A 67 17.02 -39.24 13.47
C THR A 67 17.09 -38.34 12.23
N LYS A 68 16.49 -38.76 11.12
CA LYS A 68 16.40 -37.95 9.90
C LYS A 68 15.55 -36.70 10.13
N ASN A 69 14.35 -36.86 10.69
CA ASN A 69 13.45 -35.74 10.99
C ASN A 69 14.10 -34.74 11.94
N ARG A 70 14.78 -35.22 12.99
CA ARG A 70 15.48 -34.36 13.95
C ARG A 70 16.59 -33.53 13.29
N ARG A 71 17.32 -34.10 12.32
CA ARG A 71 18.34 -33.36 11.55
C ARG A 71 17.71 -32.30 10.66
N GLU A 72 16.70 -32.68 9.87
CA GLU A 72 16.02 -31.75 8.94
C GLU A 72 15.37 -30.58 9.71
N ILE A 73 14.66 -30.85 10.80
CA ILE A 73 14.10 -29.81 11.67
C ILE A 73 15.21 -28.91 12.25
N GLY A 74 16.35 -29.49 12.63
CA GLY A 74 17.50 -28.75 13.12
C GLY A 74 18.12 -27.83 12.08
N GLU A 75 18.23 -28.28 10.83
CA GLU A 75 18.75 -27.50 9.70
C GLU A 75 17.80 -26.37 9.29
N LEU A 76 16.50 -26.68 9.16
CA LEU A 76 15.47 -25.68 8.91
C LEU A 76 15.44 -24.61 10.01
N GLY A 77 15.52 -25.02 11.29
CA GLY A 77 15.58 -24.09 12.40
C GLY A 77 16.84 -23.23 12.44
N LYS A 78 17.95 -23.64 11.81
CA LYS A 78 19.15 -22.79 11.65
C LYS A 78 18.96 -21.81 10.49
N SER A 79 18.51 -22.29 9.34
CA SER A 79 18.23 -21.47 8.15
C SER A 79 17.25 -20.34 8.47
N VAL A 80 16.12 -20.66 9.11
CA VAL A 80 15.12 -19.64 9.52
C VAL A 80 15.73 -18.61 10.47
N ARG A 81 16.58 -19.03 11.42
CA ARG A 81 17.24 -18.08 12.33
C ARG A 81 18.19 -17.14 11.60
N THR A 82 18.95 -17.65 10.63
CA THR A 82 19.84 -16.84 9.80
C THR A 82 19.04 -15.83 8.97
N GLU A 83 18.00 -16.27 8.26
CA GLU A 83 17.16 -15.38 7.45
C GLU A 83 16.47 -14.29 8.28
N VAL A 84 15.94 -14.63 9.45
CA VAL A 84 15.35 -13.65 10.37
C VAL A 84 16.38 -12.61 10.82
N GLN A 85 17.62 -13.03 11.07
CA GLN A 85 18.68 -12.11 11.46
C GLN A 85 19.08 -11.18 10.31
N GLU A 86 19.25 -11.70 9.09
CA GLU A 86 19.54 -10.89 7.91
C GLU A 86 18.42 -9.88 7.60
N LEU A 87 17.15 -10.30 7.73
CA LEU A 87 16.00 -9.41 7.57
C LEU A 87 16.00 -8.29 8.62
N LYS A 88 16.35 -8.62 9.87
CA LYS A 88 16.44 -7.61 10.93
C LYS A 88 17.57 -6.61 10.69
N GLU A 89 18.72 -7.07 10.20
CA GLU A 89 19.86 -6.21 9.88
C GLU A 89 19.57 -5.30 8.67
N THR A 90 18.96 -5.85 7.62
CA THR A 90 18.53 -5.08 6.45
C THR A 90 17.46 -4.05 6.82
N GLN A 91 16.45 -4.43 7.61
CA GLN A 91 15.44 -3.50 8.11
C GLN A 91 16.07 -2.35 8.90
N LYS A 92 17.02 -2.65 9.81
CA LYS A 92 17.74 -1.62 10.58
C LYS A 92 18.51 -0.67 9.66
N LYS A 93 19.16 -1.20 8.63
CA LYS A 93 19.89 -0.39 7.64
C LYS A 93 18.94 0.54 6.87
N TYR A 94 17.82 0.02 6.36
CA TYR A 94 16.82 0.82 5.66
C TYR A 94 16.22 1.92 6.55
N SER A 95 15.95 1.61 7.82
CA SER A 95 15.47 2.62 8.78
C SER A 95 16.46 3.77 8.94
N LEU A 96 17.74 3.45 9.17
CA LEU A 96 18.79 4.47 9.32
C LEU A 96 18.99 5.32 8.06
N GLU A 97 18.89 4.70 6.89
CA GLU A 97 18.98 5.41 5.61
C GLU A 97 17.77 6.33 5.38
N THR A 98 16.57 5.87 5.74
CA THR A 98 15.35 6.67 5.70
C THR A 98 15.45 7.86 6.66
N ASP A 99 15.92 7.65 7.89
CA ASP A 99 16.09 8.72 8.88
C ASP A 99 17.11 9.77 8.40
N ARG A 100 18.22 9.31 7.78
CA ARG A 100 19.24 10.20 7.22
C ARG A 100 18.71 11.02 6.06
N THR A 101 17.99 10.40 5.13
CA THR A 101 17.40 11.11 3.99
C THR A 101 16.35 12.12 4.46
N LEU A 102 15.51 11.77 5.42
CA LEU A 102 14.55 12.71 6.04
C LEU A 102 15.26 13.92 6.66
N LEU A 103 16.36 13.69 7.38
CA LEU A 103 17.16 14.78 7.97
C LEU A 103 17.77 15.69 6.89
N ASP A 104 18.31 15.11 5.82
CA ASP A 104 18.87 15.88 4.70
C ASP A 104 17.80 16.74 4.01
N HIS A 105 16.59 16.19 3.80
CA HIS A 105 15.46 16.96 3.26
C HIS A 105 15.04 18.09 4.21
N GLN A 106 14.95 17.83 5.52
CA GLN A 106 14.66 18.88 6.51
C GLN A 106 15.69 20.01 6.43
N LYS A 107 16.98 19.68 6.35
CA LYS A 107 18.06 20.66 6.24
C LYS A 107 17.94 21.51 4.96
N GLN A 108 17.62 20.89 3.83
CA GLN A 108 17.38 21.61 2.58
C GLN A 108 16.18 22.57 2.68
N ILE A 109 15.09 22.14 3.31
CA ILE A 109 13.91 23.00 3.55
C ILE A 109 14.29 24.22 4.39
N TYR A 110 15.04 24.02 5.48
CA TYR A 110 15.49 25.14 6.33
C TYR A 110 16.41 26.11 5.58
N GLN A 111 17.33 25.59 4.76
CA GLN A 111 18.20 26.42 3.93
C GLN A 111 17.40 27.21 2.89
N GLY A 112 16.46 26.57 2.20
CA GLY A 112 15.56 27.23 1.25
C GLY A 112 14.73 28.33 1.90
N LYS A 113 14.22 28.09 3.12
CA LYS A 113 13.49 29.09 3.89
C LYS A 113 14.37 30.30 4.24
N ALA A 114 15.60 30.09 4.67
CA ALA A 114 16.51 31.19 4.98
C ALA A 114 16.83 32.06 3.74
N VAL A 115 17.01 31.43 2.58
CA VAL A 115 17.19 32.15 1.30
C VAL A 115 15.93 32.92 0.93
N LEU A 116 14.76 32.31 1.09
CA LEU A 116 13.48 32.97 0.81
C LEU A 116 13.30 34.19 1.73
N ASP A 117 13.53 34.04 3.04
CA ASP A 117 13.42 35.12 4.02
C ASP A 117 14.40 36.28 3.70
N ASP A 118 15.65 35.98 3.29
CA ASP A 118 16.61 37.01 2.82
C ASP A 118 16.11 37.71 1.55
N SER A 119 15.58 36.95 0.59
CA SER A 119 15.06 37.51 -0.67
C SER A 119 13.86 38.43 -0.42
N VAL A 120 12.92 38.04 0.44
CA VAL A 120 11.77 38.86 0.84
C VAL A 120 12.25 40.12 1.54
N ARG A 121 13.25 40.01 2.43
CA ARG A 121 13.84 41.17 3.11
C ARG A 121 14.51 42.13 2.13
N ARG A 122 15.23 41.62 1.11
CA ARG A 122 15.83 42.45 0.06
C ARG A 122 14.79 43.15 -0.79
N VAL A 123 13.73 42.46 -1.21
CA VAL A 123 12.61 43.06 -1.96
C VAL A 123 11.98 44.18 -1.13
N TYR A 124 11.70 43.93 0.15
CA TYR A 124 11.16 44.95 1.05
C TYR A 124 12.09 46.17 1.22
N LEU A 125 13.40 45.95 1.34
CA LEU A 125 14.38 47.03 1.44
C LEU A 125 14.49 47.80 0.12
N LEU A 126 14.43 47.14 -1.03
CA LEU A 126 14.42 47.78 -2.34
C LEU A 126 13.15 48.60 -2.53
N GLU A 127 11.98 48.09 -2.15
CA GLU A 127 10.74 48.87 -2.12
C GLU A 127 10.90 50.11 -1.23
N LYS A 128 11.47 49.96 -0.03
CA LYS A 128 11.73 51.11 0.85
C LYS A 128 12.78 52.09 0.33
N LEU A 129 13.80 51.65 -0.37
CA LEU A 129 14.84 52.51 -0.96
C LEU A 129 14.35 53.22 -2.22
N VAL A 130 13.48 52.57 -3.00
CA VAL A 130 12.72 53.23 -4.08
C VAL A 130 11.77 54.28 -3.48
N ILE A 131 11.32 54.09 -2.24
CA ILE A 131 10.58 55.09 -1.44
C ILE A 131 11.56 55.93 -0.60
N THR A 132 12.62 56.45 -1.21
CA THR A 132 13.35 57.61 -0.67
C THR A 132 12.64 58.88 -1.19
N PRO A 133 12.22 59.81 -0.33
CA PRO A 133 11.42 60.97 -0.74
C PRO A 133 12.30 61.91 -1.56
N GLY A 134 12.07 62.00 -2.87
CA GLY A 134 12.79 62.98 -3.69
C GLY A 134 12.74 62.82 -5.20
N VAL A 135 12.25 61.71 -5.74
CA VAL A 135 11.98 61.62 -7.18
C VAL A 135 10.55 61.12 -7.36
N ALA A 136 9.65 62.04 -7.67
CA ALA A 136 8.40 61.71 -8.30
C ALA A 136 8.72 60.95 -9.59
N THR A 137 8.74 59.63 -9.53
CA THR A 137 8.50 58.83 -10.73
C THR A 137 7.16 59.33 -11.26
N PRO A 138 7.05 59.72 -12.55
CA PRO A 138 5.75 60.03 -13.09
C PRO A 138 4.92 58.76 -12.87
N GLN A 139 3.92 58.84 -11.99
CA GLN A 139 2.83 57.88 -11.99
C GLN A 139 2.41 57.83 -13.45
N GLN A 140 2.76 56.75 -14.16
CA GLN A 140 2.14 56.44 -15.42
C GLN A 140 0.66 56.46 -15.08
N VAL A 141 -0.03 57.51 -15.52
CA VAL A 141 -1.46 57.69 -15.37
C VAL A 141 -2.05 56.51 -16.12
N ARG A 142 -2.28 55.41 -15.41
CA ARG A 142 -2.91 54.23 -15.97
C ARG A 142 -4.30 54.68 -16.36
N GLU A 143 -4.66 54.50 -17.62
CA GLU A 143 -6.01 54.81 -18.08
C GLU A 143 -7.01 53.98 -17.28
N GLY A 144 -8.10 54.61 -16.83
CA GLY A 144 -9.17 53.91 -16.14
C GLY A 144 -9.93 53.02 -17.10
N ILE A 145 -10.30 51.82 -16.66
CA ILE A 145 -11.12 50.90 -17.43
C ILE A 145 -12.22 50.31 -16.55
N ILE A 146 -13.31 49.89 -17.20
CA ILE A 146 -14.35 49.07 -16.58
C ILE A 146 -13.81 47.65 -16.36
N LEU A 147 -13.80 47.19 -15.12
CA LEU A 147 -13.40 45.83 -14.73
C LEU A 147 -14.59 44.86 -14.73
N PHE A 148 -15.76 45.34 -14.31
CA PHE A 148 -16.95 44.51 -14.15
C PHE A 148 -18.22 45.36 -14.25
N VAL A 149 -19.29 44.78 -14.81
CA VAL A 149 -20.61 45.41 -14.92
C VAL A 149 -21.66 44.41 -14.44
N GLU A 150 -22.48 44.81 -13.48
CA GLU A 150 -23.57 43.99 -12.92
C GLU A 150 -24.81 44.85 -12.75
N GLY A 151 -25.82 44.62 -13.60
CA GLY A 151 -27.03 45.43 -13.61
C GLY A 151 -26.72 46.91 -13.85
N ASN A 152 -27.06 47.75 -12.87
CA ASN A 152 -26.79 49.19 -12.88
C ASN A 152 -25.49 49.59 -12.13
N LYS A 153 -24.65 48.63 -11.76
CA LYS A 153 -23.37 48.89 -11.07
C LYS A 153 -22.18 48.55 -11.94
N ALA A 154 -21.11 49.32 -11.78
CA ALA A 154 -19.84 49.09 -12.45
C ALA A 154 -18.67 49.20 -11.47
N THR A 155 -17.66 48.37 -11.67
CA THR A 155 -16.37 48.45 -10.98
C THR A 155 -15.32 48.98 -11.95
N ILE A 156 -14.53 49.98 -11.52
CA ILE A 156 -13.49 50.63 -12.30
C ILE A 156 -12.09 50.33 -11.72
N SER A 157 -11.08 50.36 -12.58
CA SER A 157 -9.66 50.13 -12.22
C SER A 157 -8.97 51.30 -11.50
N HIS A 158 -9.75 52.21 -10.91
CA HIS A 158 -9.24 53.35 -10.16
C HIS A 158 -9.77 53.31 -8.74
N GLY A 159 -8.86 53.36 -7.77
CA GLY A 159 -9.18 53.36 -6.34
C GLY A 159 -8.59 54.56 -5.61
N ASN A 160 -8.45 54.42 -4.29
CA ASN A 160 -7.90 55.44 -3.41
C ASN A 160 -6.46 55.83 -3.81
N VAL A 161 -5.66 54.89 -4.32
CA VAL A 161 -4.29 55.19 -4.81
C VAL A 161 -4.28 56.11 -6.03
N ASN A 162 -5.41 56.22 -6.74
CA ASN A 162 -5.62 57.11 -7.88
C ASN A 162 -6.32 58.42 -7.48
N GLY A 163 -6.57 58.64 -6.18
CA GLY A 163 -7.22 59.85 -5.67
C GLY A 163 -8.75 59.87 -5.81
N ILE A 164 -9.38 58.75 -6.20
CA ILE A 164 -10.85 58.64 -6.29
C ILE A 164 -11.47 58.60 -4.90
N LYS A 165 -12.60 59.27 -4.73
CA LYS A 165 -13.39 59.32 -3.50
C LYS A 165 -14.85 58.94 -3.78
N ALA A 166 -15.54 58.49 -2.73
CA ALA A 166 -16.99 58.31 -2.80
C ALA A 166 -17.66 59.66 -3.12
N GLY A 167 -18.61 59.65 -4.05
CA GLY A 167 -19.25 60.85 -4.61
C GLY A 167 -18.57 61.41 -5.87
N ASP A 168 -17.37 60.95 -6.22
CA ASP A 168 -16.75 61.34 -7.49
C ASP A 168 -17.55 60.80 -8.68
N ARG A 169 -17.47 61.50 -9.80
CA ARG A 169 -18.14 61.13 -11.05
C ARG A 169 -17.12 60.83 -12.12
N MET A 170 -17.27 59.66 -12.73
CA MET A 170 -16.36 59.14 -13.74
C MET A 170 -17.12 58.93 -15.04
N GLU A 171 -16.66 59.52 -16.13
CA GLU A 171 -17.22 59.33 -17.45
C GLU A 171 -16.69 58.05 -18.07
N VAL A 172 -17.59 57.27 -18.67
CA VAL A 172 -17.22 56.12 -19.49
C VAL A 172 -17.15 56.57 -20.94
N VAL A 173 -16.00 56.34 -21.57
CA VAL A 173 -15.67 56.77 -22.93
C VAL A 173 -15.46 55.55 -23.80
N LYS A 174 -16.15 55.51 -24.94
CA LYS A 174 -16.01 54.47 -25.97
C LYS A 174 -15.84 55.14 -27.31
N ASN A 175 -14.76 54.82 -28.03
CA ASN A 175 -14.42 55.48 -29.31
C ASN A 175 -14.38 57.02 -29.21
N ASN A 176 -13.82 57.56 -28.12
CA ASN A 176 -13.77 59.00 -27.81
C ASN A 176 -15.13 59.70 -27.60
N GLU A 177 -16.21 58.94 -27.45
CA GLU A 177 -17.54 59.47 -27.13
C GLU A 177 -17.93 59.10 -25.70
N LYS A 178 -18.50 60.06 -24.95
CA LYS A 178 -19.06 59.82 -23.61
C LYS A 178 -20.33 58.98 -23.73
N ILE A 179 -20.32 57.80 -23.13
CA ILE A 179 -21.44 56.84 -23.19
C ILE A 179 -22.20 56.68 -21.87
N ALA A 180 -21.58 57.01 -20.75
CA ALA A 180 -22.22 56.96 -19.43
C ALA A 180 -21.44 57.78 -18.40
N VAL A 181 -22.01 57.93 -17.20
CA VAL A 181 -21.35 58.46 -16.00
C VAL A 181 -21.51 57.45 -14.88
N ILE A 182 -20.46 57.19 -14.12
CA ILE A 182 -20.48 56.35 -12.92
C ILE A 182 -20.30 57.26 -11.71
N GLU A 183 -21.28 57.25 -10.81
CA GLU A 183 -21.15 57.90 -9.50
C GLU A 183 -20.59 56.90 -8.50
N ILE A 184 -19.42 57.22 -7.93
CA ILE A 184 -18.66 56.30 -7.08
C ILE A 184 -19.30 56.17 -5.71
N GLU A 185 -19.65 54.94 -5.31
CA GLU A 185 -20.25 54.63 -4.02
C GLU A 185 -19.20 54.17 -3.01
N THR A 186 -18.33 53.25 -3.43
CA THR A 186 -17.33 52.62 -2.57
C THR A 186 -15.97 52.64 -3.26
N VAL A 187 -14.94 53.01 -2.52
CA VAL A 187 -13.57 53.09 -2.99
C VAL A 187 -12.71 52.09 -2.23
N GLU A 188 -12.03 51.22 -2.96
CA GLU A 188 -11.00 50.32 -2.45
C GLU A 188 -9.61 50.88 -2.74
N ARG A 189 -8.55 50.15 -2.39
CA ARG A 189 -7.17 50.59 -2.62
C ARG A 189 -6.90 50.84 -4.11
N GLU A 190 -7.23 49.89 -4.98
CA GLU A 190 -6.90 49.92 -6.42
C GLU A 190 -8.13 49.90 -7.35
N SER A 191 -9.32 49.81 -6.78
CA SER A 191 -10.58 49.76 -7.53
C SER A 191 -11.63 50.63 -6.87
N SER A 192 -12.68 50.98 -7.61
CA SER A 192 -13.87 51.61 -7.05
C SER A 192 -15.11 51.04 -7.70
N ARG A 193 -16.22 51.05 -6.97
CA ARG A 193 -17.52 50.62 -7.47
C ARG A 193 -18.51 51.77 -7.36
N GLY A 194 -19.32 51.93 -8.40
CA GLY A 194 -20.31 52.99 -8.48
C GLY A 194 -21.54 52.57 -9.26
N THR A 195 -22.53 53.45 -9.24
CA THR A 195 -23.79 53.28 -9.95
C THR A 195 -23.74 54.02 -11.28
N ILE A 196 -24.18 53.34 -12.34
CA ILE A 196 -24.24 53.86 -13.70
C ILE A 196 -25.41 54.85 -13.82
N GLN A 197 -25.12 56.01 -14.39
CA GLN A 197 -26.04 57.10 -14.66
C GLN A 197 -25.86 57.63 -16.08
N LYS A 198 -26.94 58.20 -16.65
CA LYS A 198 -26.93 58.86 -17.96
C LYS A 198 -26.34 57.97 -19.08
N GLU A 199 -26.68 56.70 -19.06
CA GLU A 199 -26.23 55.73 -20.07
C GLU A 199 -26.90 56.01 -21.42
N THR A 200 -26.10 56.32 -22.44
CA THR A 200 -26.53 56.51 -23.82
C THR A 200 -26.19 55.30 -24.70
N LYS A 201 -25.17 54.51 -24.31
CA LYS A 201 -24.79 53.25 -24.97
C LYS A 201 -24.35 52.22 -23.93
N LYS A 202 -24.53 50.94 -24.27
CA LYS A 202 -24.18 49.81 -23.40
C LYS A 202 -22.71 49.81 -23.00
N ILE A 203 -22.47 49.86 -21.68
CA ILE A 203 -21.12 49.74 -21.10
C ILE A 203 -20.61 48.30 -21.20
N SER A 204 -19.32 48.13 -21.49
CA SER A 204 -18.63 46.86 -21.58
C SER A 204 -17.33 46.86 -20.76
N ILE A 205 -16.89 45.67 -20.34
CA ILE A 205 -15.57 45.48 -19.73
C ILE A 205 -14.49 45.98 -20.71
N GLY A 206 -13.55 46.77 -20.19
CA GLY A 206 -12.48 47.39 -20.98
C GLY A 206 -12.81 48.76 -21.56
N ASP A 207 -14.06 49.24 -21.49
CA ASP A 207 -14.38 50.63 -21.86
C ASP A 207 -13.60 51.61 -20.96
N LYS A 208 -13.16 52.74 -21.52
CA LYS A 208 -12.28 53.69 -20.85
C LYS A 208 -13.06 54.51 -19.83
N VAL A 209 -12.41 54.89 -18.74
CA VAL A 209 -12.98 55.69 -17.65
C VAL A 209 -12.08 56.88 -17.34
N GLU A 210 -12.65 58.08 -17.33
CA GLU A 210 -11.96 59.34 -17.03
C GLU A 210 -12.77 60.21 -16.05
N PRO A 211 -12.16 61.10 -15.25
CA PRO A 211 -12.91 62.00 -14.38
C PRO A 211 -13.86 62.91 -15.17
N GLU A 212 -15.09 63.12 -14.67
CA GLU A 212 -16.05 64.04 -15.31
C GLU A 212 -15.50 65.46 -15.36
N LYS A 213 -15.35 65.98 -16.58
CA LYS A 213 -14.94 67.37 -16.80
C LYS A 213 -16.10 68.26 -16.37
N LYS A 214 -15.91 69.02 -15.29
CA LYS A 214 -16.86 70.08 -14.94
C LYS A 214 -16.92 71.09 -16.09
N PRO A 215 -18.12 71.51 -16.52
CA PRO A 215 -18.26 72.59 -17.50
C PRO A 215 -17.72 73.92 -16.96
#